data_AF-A0A971GDY2-F1
#
_entry.id   AF-A0A971GDY2-F1
#
_cell.length_a   1.000
_cell.length_b   1.000
_cell.length_c   1.000
_cell.angle_alpha   90.00
_cell.angle_beta   90.00
_cell.angle_gamma   90.00
#
_symmetry.space_group_name_H-M   'P 1'
#
loop_
_entity.id
_entity.type
_entity.pdbx_description
1 polymer ?
#
loop_
_entity_poly.entity_id
_entity_poly.type
_entity_poly.pdbx_seq_one_letter_code
_entity_poly.pdbx_strand_id
1 'polypeptide(L)'
;MYSNKPIIFLEERRKKPDAICMWLEIASIAAWIILFCVLVFYQDARPQVETFLDRFFEIEVRETWDNNKLKTAFHLLVFLFLFSTFSIFLNFKRLKRSTDRIRKSFIISLAGSVIGIIIYLSGYLM
;
A
#
# COMPACT_ATOMS: atom_id res chain seq x y z
N MET A 1 -13.30 -17.50 55.79
CA MET A 1 -14.61 -17.04 55.28
C MET A 1 -14.39 -16.46 53.89
N TYR A 2 -14.68 -17.22 52.83
CA TYR A 2 -14.53 -16.72 51.45
C TYR A 2 -15.72 -15.84 51.10
N SER A 3 -15.42 -14.67 50.51
CA SER A 3 -16.39 -13.67 50.10
C SER A 3 -17.12 -14.14 48.85
N ASN A 4 -18.33 -14.70 49.01
CA ASN A 4 -19.22 -15.14 47.94
C ASN A 4 -19.89 -13.95 47.22
N LYS A 5 -19.10 -13.00 46.71
CA LYS A 5 -19.64 -11.95 45.84
C LYS A 5 -19.81 -12.55 44.44
N PRO A 6 -20.99 -12.44 43.81
CA PRO A 6 -21.16 -12.90 42.44
C PRO A 6 -20.21 -12.13 41.53
N ILE A 7 -19.53 -12.85 40.65
CA ILE A 7 -18.70 -12.24 39.59
C ILE A 7 -19.68 -11.56 38.65
N ILE A 8 -19.87 -10.25 38.80
CA ILE A 8 -20.67 -9.44 37.89
C ILE A 8 -19.85 -9.32 36.60
N PHE A 9 -20.19 -10.12 35.59
CA PHE A 9 -19.72 -9.90 34.24
C PHE A 9 -20.32 -8.58 33.76
N LEU A 10 -19.59 -7.48 33.97
CA LEU A 10 -19.90 -6.20 33.34
C LEU A 10 -19.74 -6.42 31.84
N GLU A 11 -20.86 -6.61 31.15
CA GLU A 11 -20.89 -6.77 29.71
C GLU A 11 -20.18 -5.57 29.09
N GLU A 12 -19.04 -5.86 28.47
CA GLU A 12 -18.09 -4.85 28.06
C GLU A 12 -18.72 -4.03 26.93
N ARG A 13 -19.30 -2.87 27.26
CA ARG A 13 -19.95 -1.92 26.32
C ARG A 13 -19.03 -1.37 25.23
N ARG A 14 -17.79 -1.88 25.10
CA ARG A 14 -16.79 -1.49 24.09
C ARG A 14 -16.84 -2.39 22.85
N LYS A 15 -18.02 -2.90 22.51
CA LYS A 15 -18.28 -3.77 21.36
C LYS A 15 -18.95 -3.01 20.20
N LYS A 16 -18.64 -1.72 20.01
CA LYS A 16 -18.99 -1.06 18.74
C LYS A 16 -17.92 -1.44 17.73
N PRO A 17 -18.28 -1.93 16.53
CA PRO A 17 -17.32 -2.05 15.44
C PRO A 17 -16.80 -0.64 15.20
N ASP A 18 -15.57 -0.40 15.61
CA ASP A 18 -14.92 0.87 15.40
C ASP A 18 -14.83 1.04 13.87
N ALA A 19 -15.69 1.88 13.30
CA ALA A 19 -15.73 2.12 11.85
C ALA A 19 -14.34 2.48 11.30
N ILE A 20 -13.50 3.10 12.15
CA ILE A 20 -12.10 3.40 11.86
C ILE A 20 -11.23 2.13 11.82
N CYS A 21 -11.44 1.14 12.70
CA CYS A 21 -10.75 -0.15 12.62
C CYS A 21 -11.12 -0.89 11.33
N MET A 22 -12.41 -0.92 10.98
CA MET A 22 -12.86 -1.50 9.71
C MET A 22 -12.28 -0.75 8.51
N TRP A 23 -12.24 0.59 8.57
CA TRP A 23 -11.57 1.40 7.56
C TRP A 23 -10.09 1.06 7.42
N LEU A 24 -9.35 0.94 8.53
CA LEU A 24 -7.92 0.60 8.51
C LEU A 24 -7.66 -0.82 7.98
N GLU A 25 -8.61 -1.75 8.11
CA GLU A 25 -8.55 -3.07 7.47
C GLU A 25 -8.70 -2.97 5.97
N ILE A 26 -9.79 -2.38 5.50
CA ILE A 26 -10.07 -2.22 4.08
C ILE A 26 -8.97 -1.39 3.41
N ALA A 27 -8.53 -0.31 4.06
CA ALA A 27 -7.44 0.54 3.58
C ALA A 27 -6.11 -0.23 3.49
N SER A 28 -5.82 -1.15 4.41
CA SER A 28 -4.60 -1.94 4.32
C SER A 28 -4.62 -2.87 3.11
N ILE A 29 -5.75 -3.51 2.82
CA ILE A 29 -5.93 -4.37 1.65
C ILE A 29 -5.84 -3.53 0.38
N ALA A 30 -6.51 -2.38 0.34
CA ALA A 30 -6.46 -1.45 -0.79
C ALA A 30 -5.04 -0.96 -1.07
N ALA A 31 -4.26 -0.63 -0.04
CA ALA A 31 -2.88 -0.19 -0.18
C ALA A 31 -2.00 -1.27 -0.83
N TRP A 32 -2.19 -2.54 -0.46
CA TRP A 32 -1.51 -3.67 -1.11
C TRP A 32 -1.92 -3.85 -2.56
N ILE A 33 -3.21 -3.71 -2.87
CA ILE A 33 -3.72 -3.80 -4.25
C ILE A 33 -3.12 -2.68 -5.11
N ILE A 34 -3.10 -1.45 -4.61
CA ILE A 34 -2.51 -0.31 -5.32
C ILE A 34 -1.01 -0.54 -5.54
N LEU A 35 -0.28 -0.99 -4.51
CA LEU A 35 1.13 -1.30 -4.62
C LEU A 35 1.40 -2.40 -5.66
N PHE A 36 0.56 -3.44 -5.70
CA PHE A 36 0.63 -4.48 -6.73
C PHE A 36 0.38 -3.91 -8.14
N CYS A 37 -0.63 -3.06 -8.31
CA CYS A 37 -0.91 -2.41 -9.59
C CYS A 37 0.28 -1.58 -10.07
N VAL A 38 0.93 -0.83 -9.17
CA VAL A 38 2.16 -0.08 -9.49
C VAL A 38 3.24 -0.99 -10.05
N LEU A 39 3.47 -2.16 -9.44
CA LEU A 39 4.47 -3.12 -9.92
C LEU A 39 4.13 -3.66 -11.31
N VAL A 40 2.86 -3.98 -11.56
CA VAL A 40 2.39 -4.43 -12.88
C VAL A 40 2.63 -3.36 -13.95
N PHE A 41 2.19 -2.12 -13.71
CA PHE A 41 2.41 -1.03 -14.67
C PHE A 41 3.89 -0.73 -14.89
N TYR A 42 4.70 -0.79 -13.83
CA TYR A 42 6.13 -0.56 -13.95
C TYR A 42 6.83 -1.67 -14.75
N GLN A 43 6.46 -2.93 -14.54
CA GLN A 43 6.99 -4.06 -15.30
C GLN A 43 6.55 -3.99 -16.77
N ASP A 44 5.30 -3.64 -17.02
CA ASP A 44 4.73 -3.50 -18.37
C ASP A 44 5.23 -2.26 -19.12
N ALA A 45 5.79 -1.28 -18.40
CA ALA A 45 6.41 -0.12 -19.01
C ALA A 45 7.88 -0.32 -19.38
N ARG A 46 8.53 -1.36 -18.83
CA ARG A 46 9.93 -1.68 -19.16
C ARG A 46 10.04 -2.07 -20.63
N PRO A 47 11.09 -1.61 -21.33
CA PRO A 47 11.36 -2.07 -22.68
C PRO A 47 11.53 -3.58 -22.65
N GLN A 48 10.86 -4.25 -23.58
CA GLN A 48 10.99 -5.69 -23.72
C GLN A 48 12.36 -5.94 -24.35
N VAL A 49 13.22 -6.68 -23.64
CA VAL A 49 14.51 -7.09 -24.17
C VAL A 49 14.23 -8.20 -25.17
N GLU A 50 14.73 -8.08 -26.41
CA GLU A 50 14.60 -9.14 -27.42
C GLU A 50 15.04 -10.48 -26.82
N THR A 51 14.08 -11.39 -26.65
CA THR A 51 14.39 -12.75 -26.23
C THR A 51 14.67 -13.60 -27.47
N PHE A 52 15.45 -14.68 -27.33
CA PHE A 52 15.71 -15.63 -28.43
C PHE A 52 14.43 -16.12 -29.14
N LEU A 53 13.31 -16.20 -28.41
CA LEU A 53 12.01 -16.58 -28.95
C LEU A 53 11.39 -15.46 -29.82
N ASP A 54 11.52 -14.19 -29.42
CA ASP A 54 10.95 -13.06 -30.18
C ASP A 54 11.61 -12.94 -31.55
N ARG A 55 12.92 -13.21 -31.62
CA ARG A 55 13.69 -13.26 -32.87
C ARG A 55 13.33 -14.46 -33.74
N PHE A 56 12.88 -15.57 -33.15
CA PHE A 56 12.43 -16.76 -33.88
C PHE A 56 11.05 -16.57 -34.50
N PHE A 57 10.21 -15.73 -33.87
CA PHE A 57 8.85 -15.43 -34.33
C PHE A 57 8.72 -14.08 -35.08
N GLU A 58 9.84 -13.38 -35.36
CA GLU A 58 9.87 -12.08 -36.04
C GLU A 58 8.89 -11.03 -35.44
N ILE A 59 8.74 -11.05 -34.12
CA ILE A 59 7.83 -10.11 -33.44
C ILE A 59 8.60 -8.81 -33.20
N GLU A 60 8.11 -7.70 -33.73
CA GLU A 60 8.69 -6.38 -33.46
C GLU A 60 8.55 -6.02 -31.97
N VAL A 61 9.66 -6.06 -31.26
CA VAL A 61 9.71 -5.78 -29.82
C VAL A 61 9.89 -4.29 -29.59
N ARG A 62 9.17 -3.74 -28.61
CA ARG A 62 9.28 -2.32 -28.27
C ARG A 62 10.55 -2.04 -27.44
N GLU A 63 11.51 -1.39 -28.07
CA GLU A 63 12.79 -1.00 -27.45
C GLU A 63 12.69 0.23 -26.51
N THR A 64 11.56 0.94 -26.53
CA THR A 64 11.38 2.19 -25.77
C THR A 64 10.44 2.02 -24.59
N TRP A 65 10.76 2.71 -23.49
CA TRP A 65 9.89 2.77 -22.32
C TRP A 65 8.50 3.31 -22.66
N ASP A 66 7.46 2.72 -22.08
CA ASP A 66 6.11 3.27 -22.19
C ASP A 66 5.90 4.41 -21.20
N ASN A 67 6.15 5.63 -21.68
CA ASN A 67 5.94 6.86 -20.93
C ASN A 67 4.51 7.01 -20.38
N ASN A 68 3.49 6.46 -21.03
CA ASN A 68 2.12 6.58 -20.54
C ASN A 68 1.87 5.66 -19.34
N LYS A 69 2.38 4.42 -19.42
CA LYS A 69 2.30 3.45 -18.30
C LYS A 69 3.17 3.88 -17.13
N LEU A 70 4.36 4.40 -17.40
CA LEU A 70 5.25 5.00 -16.38
C LEU A 70 4.58 6.17 -15.65
N LYS A 71 3.96 7.10 -16.39
CA LYS A 71 3.19 8.20 -15.78
C LYS A 71 2.05 7.67 -14.94
N THR A 72 1.33 6.65 -15.40
CA THR A 72 0.23 6.04 -14.63
C THR A 72 0.74 5.41 -13.33
N ALA A 73 1.85 4.65 -13.39
CA ALA A 73 2.50 4.10 -12.20
C ALA A 73 2.93 5.20 -11.21
N PHE A 74 3.46 6.32 -11.71
CA PHE A 74 3.81 7.47 -10.89
C PHE A 74 2.61 8.10 -10.18
N HIS A 75 1.49 8.31 -10.89
CA HIS A 75 0.27 8.83 -10.25
C HIS A 75 -0.25 7.90 -9.16
N LEU A 76 -0.20 6.58 -9.40
CA LEU A 76 -0.56 5.57 -8.40
C LEU A 76 0.38 5.61 -7.18
N LEU A 77 1.68 5.82 -7.39
CA LEU A 77 2.65 5.98 -6.30
C LEU A 77 2.36 7.22 -5.44
N VAL A 78 2.08 8.38 -6.07
CA VAL A 78 1.72 9.61 -5.35
C VAL A 78 0.41 9.41 -4.57
N PHE A 79 -0.59 8.79 -5.19
CA PHE A 79 -1.83 8.45 -4.50
C PHE A 79 -1.59 7.53 -3.30
N LEU A 80 -0.79 6.47 -3.47
CA LEU A 80 -0.44 5.54 -2.41
C LEU A 80 0.31 6.22 -1.25
N PHE A 81 1.21 7.17 -1.56
CA PHE A 81 1.92 7.97 -0.57
C PHE A 81 0.95 8.80 0.28
N LEU A 82 0.05 9.55 -0.35
CA LEU A 82 -0.95 10.36 0.35
C LEU A 82 -1.90 9.48 1.17
N PHE A 83 -2.37 8.38 0.57
CA PHE A 83 -3.30 7.45 1.20
C PHE A 83 -2.71 6.75 2.43
N SER A 84 -1.46 6.28 2.33
CA SER A 84 -0.76 5.65 3.46
C SER A 84 -0.42 6.67 4.55
N THR A 85 0.00 7.89 4.21
CA THR A 85 0.21 8.98 5.15
C THR A 85 -1.07 9.33 5.92
N PHE A 86 -2.19 9.48 5.20
CA PHE A 86 -3.49 9.74 5.81
C PHE A 86 -3.94 8.60 6.73
N SER A 87 -3.75 7.36 6.30
CA SER A 87 -4.08 6.17 7.10
C SER A 87 -3.23 6.07 8.38
N ILE A 88 -1.95 6.41 8.31
CA ILE A 88 -1.06 6.51 9.47
C ILE A 88 -1.52 7.64 10.40
N PHE A 89 -1.89 8.80 9.86
CA PHE A 89 -2.38 9.93 10.65
C PHE A 89 -3.66 9.58 11.41
N LEU A 90 -4.61 8.90 10.77
CA LEU A 90 -5.83 8.39 11.43
C LEU A 90 -5.49 7.37 12.53
N ASN A 91 -4.51 6.49 12.28
CA ASN A 91 -4.04 5.52 13.26
C ASN A 91 -3.37 6.23 14.47
N PHE A 92 -2.55 7.25 14.21
CA PHE A 92 -1.88 8.05 15.25
C PHE A 92 -2.88 8.81 16.13
N LYS A 93 -3.95 9.35 15.54
CA LYS A 93 -5.03 10.01 16.31
C LYS A 93 -5.73 9.04 17.27
N ARG A 94 -5.75 7.73 16.98
CA ARG A 94 -6.27 6.68 17.88
C ARG A 94 -5.28 6.19 18.93
N LEU A 95 -3.97 6.34 18.69
CA LEU A 95 -2.90 5.91 19.61
C LEU A 95 -2.97 6.54 21.01
N LYS A 96 -3.83 7.54 21.22
CA LYS A 96 -4.18 8.08 22.55
C LYS A 96 -4.75 7.00 23.50
N ARG A 97 -5.13 5.82 22.99
CA ARG A 97 -5.50 4.63 23.77
C ARG A 97 -4.29 3.68 23.83
N SER A 98 -3.77 3.40 25.03
CA SER A 98 -2.54 2.64 25.34
C SER A 98 -2.38 1.23 24.74
N THR A 99 -3.32 0.73 23.93
CA THR A 99 -3.35 -0.62 23.38
C THR A 99 -3.34 -0.69 21.85
N ASP A 100 -3.49 0.44 21.14
CA ASP A 100 -3.52 0.43 19.67
C ASP A 100 -2.10 0.39 19.08
N ARG A 101 -1.81 -0.65 18.29
CA ARG A 101 -0.53 -0.81 17.58
C ARG A 101 -0.63 -0.20 16.18
N ILE A 102 0.44 0.49 15.75
CA ILE A 102 0.54 1.00 14.37
C ILE A 102 0.57 -0.19 13.40
N ARG A 103 -0.30 -0.16 12.39
CA ARG A 103 -0.31 -1.18 11.33
C ARG A 103 0.90 -1.00 10.43
N LYS A 104 1.84 -1.96 10.51
CA LYS A 104 3.09 -1.95 9.73
C LYS A 104 2.87 -1.91 8.21
N SER A 105 1.73 -2.40 7.71
CA SER A 105 1.39 -2.38 6.28
C SER A 105 1.44 -0.98 5.68
N PHE A 106 0.92 0.04 6.37
CA PHE A 106 0.96 1.40 5.85
C PHE A 106 2.37 1.98 5.84
N ILE A 107 3.23 1.59 6.79
CA ILE A 107 4.64 2.00 6.81
C ILE A 107 5.37 1.39 5.61
N ILE A 108 5.12 0.11 5.32
CA ILE A 108 5.71 -0.59 4.17
C ILE A 108 5.22 0.05 2.86
N SER A 109 3.92 0.30 2.71
CA SER A 109 3.37 0.97 1.53
C SER A 109 3.89 2.39 1.36
N LEU A 110 4.06 3.13 2.47
CA LEU A 110 4.66 4.47 2.44
C LEU A 110 6.10 4.42 1.97
N ALA A 111 6.93 3.57 2.58
CA ALA A 111 8.32 3.39 2.18
C ALA A 111 8.45 2.95 0.71
N GLY A 112 7.64 1.98 0.28
CA GLY A 112 7.59 1.52 -1.11
C GLY A 112 7.19 2.64 -2.08
N SER A 113 6.21 3.48 -1.70
CA SER A 113 5.80 4.61 -2.53
C SER A 113 6.92 5.67 -2.67
N VAL A 114 7.63 5.99 -1.58
CA VAL A 114 8.76 6.93 -1.61
C VAL A 114 9.89 6.40 -2.47
N ILE A 115 10.28 5.13 -2.29
CA ILE A 115 11.34 4.50 -3.09
C ILE A 115 10.96 4.52 -4.57
N GLY A 116 9.72 4.14 -4.92
CA GLY A 116 9.24 4.16 -6.30
C GLY A 116 9.28 5.55 -6.93
N ILE A 117 8.88 6.59 -6.18
CA ILE A 117 8.96 7.99 -6.64
C ILE A 117 10.40 8.41 -6.89
N ILE A 118 11.33 8.07 -5.98
CA ILE A 118 12.76 8.39 -6.13
C ILE A 118 13.32 7.71 -7.39
N ILE A 119 13.01 6.43 -7.60
CA ILE A 119 13.44 5.69 -8.80
C ILE A 119 12.92 6.37 -10.06
N TYR A 120 11.63 6.70 -10.12
CA TYR A 120 11.04 7.40 -11.26
C TYR A 120 11.73 8.74 -11.54
N LEU A 121 11.95 9.55 -10.50
CA LEU A 121 12.62 10.85 -10.63
C LEU A 121 14.07 10.68 -11.09
N SER A 122 14.81 9.72 -10.54
CA SER A 122 16.20 9.46 -10.94
C SER A 122 16.32 9.00 -12.39
N GLY A 123 15.39 8.17 -12.88
CA GLY A 123 15.36 7.72 -14.26
C GLY A 123 14.85 8.77 -15.25
N TYR A 124 14.12 9.79 -14.79
CA TYR A 124 13.72 10.94 -15.62
C TYR A 124 14.81 12.01 -15.69
N LEU A 125 15.66 12.10 -14.65
CA LEU A 125 16.74 13.09 -14.57
C LEU A 125 18.00 12.68 -15.35
N MET A 126 18.08 11.43 -15.82
CA MET A 126 19.22 10.81 -16.51
C MET A 126 18.89 10.58 -17.98
#